data_AF-A0A8R1V4X0-F1
#
_entry.id   AF-A0A8R1V4X0-F1
#
_cell.length_a   1.000
_cell.length_b   1.000
_cell.length_c   1.000
_cell.angle_alpha   90.00
_cell.angle_beta   90.00
_cell.angle_gamma   90.00
#
_symmetry.space_group_name_H-M   'P 1'
#
loop_
_entity.id
_entity.type
_entity.pdbx_description
1 polymer ?
#
loop_
_entity_poly.entity_id
_entity_poly.type
_entity_poly.pdbx_seq_one_letter_code
_entity_poly.pdbx_strand_id
1 'polypeptide(L)'
;MCLAIGIFTIFFSRITALVEEDLKKVVALRTLSQIGFSIVTLGLGLNFISFIHLVSHALFKSCLFIQVGYIIHCSFGQQDGRNYRNNGNLPNFIQLQLLVTLFCLCGLIFSRGAVRKDFILEIFFINNHIIIFGLIFFISVYLTFGYRYRL
;
A
#
# COMPACT_ATOMS: atom_id res chain seq x y z
N MET A 1 -0.79 19.70 -12.09
CA MET A 1 -0.38 18.55 -12.93
C MET A 1 0.02 17.34 -12.09
N CYS A 2 0.99 17.45 -11.18
CA CYS A 2 1.43 16.34 -10.31
C CYS A 2 0.30 15.71 -9.48
N LEU A 3 -0.62 16.52 -8.93
CA LEU A 3 -1.80 16.04 -8.19
C LEU A 3 -2.67 15.07 -9.00
N ALA A 4 -3.03 15.45 -10.24
CA ALA A 4 -3.87 14.62 -11.10
C ALA A 4 -3.18 13.29 -11.47
N ILE A 5 -1.89 13.33 -11.79
CA ILE A 5 -1.09 12.14 -12.12
C ILE A 5 -0.96 11.22 -10.89
N GLY A 6 -0.70 11.79 -9.71
CA GLY A 6 -0.62 11.06 -8.45
C GLY A 6 -1.95 10.37 -8.10
N ILE A 7 -3.08 11.06 -8.24
CA ILE A 7 -4.39 10.48 -7.95
C ILE A 7 -4.76 9.39 -8.96
N PHE A 8 -4.49 9.61 -10.24
CA PHE A 8 -4.74 8.61 -11.28
C PHE A 8 -3.92 7.32 -11.05
N THR A 9 -2.63 7.46 -10.73
CA THR A 9 -1.76 6.30 -10.43
C THR A 9 -2.22 5.55 -9.17
N ILE A 10 -2.64 6.25 -8.12
CA ILE A 10 -3.24 5.63 -6.93
C ILE A 10 -4.50 4.84 -7.31
N PHE A 11 -5.40 5.44 -8.08
CA PHE A 11 -6.66 4.80 -8.46
C PHE A 11 -6.45 3.55 -9.32
N PHE A 12 -5.65 3.67 -10.39
CA PHE A 12 -5.37 2.58 -11.31
C PHE A 12 -4.66 1.39 -10.63
N SER A 13 -3.66 1.68 -9.78
CA SER A 13 -2.93 0.64 -9.04
C SER A 13 -3.83 -0.14 -8.07
N ARG A 14 -4.88 0.49 -7.54
CA ARG A 14 -5.80 -0.16 -6.60
C ARG A 14 -6.85 -1.02 -7.29
N ILE A 15 -7.34 -0.60 -8.46
CA ILE A 15 -8.26 -1.41 -9.28
C ILE A 15 -7.54 -2.68 -9.74
N THR A 16 -6.34 -2.52 -10.30
CA THR A 16 -5.54 -3.66 -10.75
C THR A 16 -5.20 -4.60 -9.60
N ALA A 17 -4.92 -4.07 -8.39
CA ALA A 17 -4.63 -4.89 -7.21
C ALA A 17 -5.80 -5.74 -6.73
N LEU A 18 -7.05 -5.38 -7.09
CA LEU A 18 -8.22 -6.19 -6.75
C LEU A 18 -8.35 -7.43 -7.64
N VAL A 19 -7.88 -7.35 -8.87
CA VAL A 19 -8.01 -8.42 -9.87
C VAL A 19 -6.82 -9.38 -9.80
N GLU A 20 -5.63 -8.87 -9.50
CA GLU A 20 -4.41 -9.66 -9.46
C GLU A 20 -4.40 -10.74 -8.37
N GLU A 21 -3.95 -11.94 -8.75
CA GLU A 21 -3.87 -13.11 -7.87
C GLU A 21 -2.43 -13.44 -7.45
N ASP A 22 -1.43 -12.98 -8.21
CA ASP A 22 -0.02 -13.21 -7.89
C ASP A 22 0.44 -12.34 -6.72
N LEU A 23 0.94 -12.96 -5.65
CA LEU A 23 1.37 -12.25 -4.44
C LEU A 23 2.41 -11.16 -4.73
N LYS A 24 3.40 -11.45 -5.58
CA LYS A 24 4.46 -10.51 -5.93
C LYS A 24 3.92 -9.29 -6.68
N LYS A 25 2.97 -9.50 -7.60
CA LYS A 25 2.31 -8.41 -8.34
C LYS A 25 1.42 -7.58 -7.42
N VAL A 26 0.68 -8.20 -6.51
CA VAL A 26 -0.12 -7.46 -5.52
C VAL A 26 0.77 -6.57 -4.63
N VAL A 27 1.93 -7.06 -4.18
CA VAL A 27 2.87 -6.24 -3.40
C VAL A 27 3.47 -5.09 -4.21
N ALA A 28 3.72 -5.30 -5.51
CA ALA A 28 4.16 -4.27 -6.45
C ALA A 28 3.06 -3.23 -6.72
N LEU A 29 1.79 -3.61 -6.86
CA LEU A 29 0.71 -2.63 -7.01
C LEU A 29 0.50 -1.79 -5.74
N ARG A 30 0.79 -2.38 -4.58
CA ARG A 30 0.91 -1.63 -3.32
C ARG A 30 2.12 -0.69 -3.26
N THR A 31 3.18 -0.85 -4.07
CA THR A 31 4.26 0.16 -4.17
C THR A 31 3.82 1.30 -5.07
N LEU A 32 3.20 0.96 -6.20
CA LEU A 32 2.72 1.94 -7.19
C LEU A 32 1.73 2.94 -6.55
N SER A 33 0.80 2.47 -5.72
CA SER A 33 -0.12 3.33 -4.97
C SER A 33 0.58 4.24 -3.93
N GLN A 34 1.66 3.80 -3.30
CA GLN A 34 2.41 4.61 -2.32
C GLN A 34 3.32 5.63 -3.01
N ILE A 35 3.89 5.28 -4.16
CA ILE A 35 4.62 6.25 -5.01
C ILE A 35 3.65 7.31 -5.54
N GLY A 36 2.46 6.91 -6.02
CA GLY A 36 1.39 7.85 -6.37
C GLY A 36 1.04 8.80 -5.22
N PHE A 37 0.99 8.30 -3.99
CA PHE A 37 0.80 9.12 -2.79
C PHE A 37 1.94 10.12 -2.56
N SER A 38 3.21 9.73 -2.73
CA SER A 38 4.34 10.65 -2.65
C SER A 38 4.28 11.77 -3.71
N ILE A 39 3.79 11.46 -4.91
CA ILE A 39 3.60 12.45 -6.00
C ILE A 39 2.47 13.43 -5.64
N VAL A 40 1.39 12.97 -5.01
CA VAL A 40 0.32 13.83 -4.47
C VAL A 40 0.89 14.79 -3.42
N THR A 41 1.73 14.31 -2.49
CA THR A 41 2.32 15.17 -1.46
C THR A 41 3.27 16.23 -2.01
N LEU A 42 4.03 15.91 -3.06
CA LEU A 42 4.84 16.90 -3.78
C LEU A 42 3.96 17.94 -4.46
N GLY A 43 2.83 17.51 -5.04
CA GLY A 43 1.86 18.41 -5.65
C GLY A 43 1.18 19.37 -4.66
N LEU A 44 1.16 19.05 -3.36
CA LEU A 44 0.70 19.93 -2.27
C LEU A 44 1.80 20.84 -1.70
N GLY A 45 3.03 20.77 -2.23
CA GLY A 45 4.17 21.56 -1.75
C GLY A 45 4.88 21.00 -0.51
N LEU A 46 4.52 19.79 -0.04
CA LEU A 46 5.06 19.18 1.18
C LEU A 46 6.29 18.31 0.90
N ASN A 47 7.37 18.93 0.41
CA ASN A 47 8.55 18.21 -0.10
C ASN A 47 9.26 17.37 0.98
N PHE A 48 9.43 17.91 2.19
CA PHE A 48 10.10 17.22 3.29
C PHE A 48 9.31 15.97 3.75
N ILE A 49 7.98 16.07 3.81
CA ILE A 49 7.10 14.96 4.19
C ILE A 49 7.14 13.86 3.13
N SER A 50 7.12 14.23 1.84
CA SER A 50 7.25 13.27 0.73
C SER A 50 8.55 12.48 0.81
N PHE A 51 9.67 13.16 1.08
CA PHE A 51 10.97 12.51 1.21
C PHE A 51 11.01 11.51 2.39
N ILE A 52 10.56 11.93 3.58
CA ILE A 52 10.49 11.05 4.75
C ILE A 52 9.58 9.84 4.47
N HIS A 53 8.47 10.07 3.75
CA HIS A 53 7.57 9.00 3.35
C HIS A 53 8.27 7.99 2.43
N LEU A 54 8.95 8.44 1.37
CA LEU A 54 9.71 7.59 0.44
C LEU A 54 10.75 6.74 1.15
N VAL A 55 11.51 7.31 2.09
CA VAL A 55 12.53 6.57 2.85
C VAL A 55 11.89 5.48 3.73
N SER A 56 10.79 5.77 4.45
CA SER A 56 10.05 4.69 5.13
C SER A 56 9.59 3.62 4.17
N HIS A 57 9.00 4.05 3.06
CA HIS A 57 8.37 3.16 2.12
C HIS A 57 9.40 2.16 1.55
N ALA A 58 10.61 2.63 1.21
CA ALA A 58 11.70 1.78 0.76
C ALA A 58 12.06 0.70 1.80
N LEU A 59 12.25 1.07 3.06
CA LEU A 59 12.61 0.14 4.14
C LEU A 59 11.51 -0.90 4.41
N PHE A 60 10.24 -0.49 4.44
CA PHE A 60 9.14 -1.44 4.64
C PHE A 60 8.96 -2.36 3.44
N LYS A 61 9.16 -1.86 2.22
CA LYS A 61 9.02 -2.66 1.01
C LYS A 61 10.14 -3.68 0.85
N SER A 62 11.39 -3.34 1.18
CA SER A 62 12.47 -4.33 1.18
C SER A 62 12.15 -5.48 2.14
N CYS A 63 11.66 -5.19 3.35
CA CYS A 63 11.26 -6.23 4.30
C CYS A 63 10.12 -7.11 3.76
N LEU A 64 9.09 -6.51 3.15
CA LEU A 64 7.97 -7.26 2.57
C LEU A 64 8.39 -8.15 1.40
N PHE A 65 9.26 -7.67 0.51
CA PHE A 65 9.72 -8.47 -0.62
C PHE A 65 10.60 -9.65 -0.19
N ILE A 66 11.41 -9.49 0.87
CA ILE A 66 12.19 -10.60 1.45
C ILE A 66 11.24 -11.68 2.00
N GLN A 67 10.20 -11.27 2.75
CA GLN A 67 9.21 -12.22 3.28
C GLN A 67 8.44 -12.95 2.19
N VAL A 68 7.96 -12.23 1.17
CA VAL A 68 7.27 -12.86 0.03
C VAL A 68 8.20 -13.78 -0.75
N GLY A 69 9.48 -13.42 -0.90
CA GLY A 69 10.49 -14.29 -1.50
C GLY A 69 10.65 -15.60 -0.74
N TYR A 70 10.72 -15.54 0.59
CA TYR A 70 10.78 -16.73 1.44
C TYR A 70 9.53 -17.60 1.32
N ILE A 71 8.34 -16.99 1.27
CA ILE A 71 7.07 -17.71 1.06
C ILE A 71 7.05 -18.47 -0.27
N ILE A 72 7.46 -17.81 -1.36
CA ILE A 72 7.52 -18.42 -2.71
C ILE A 72 8.53 -19.56 -2.73
N HIS A 73 9.65 -19.41 -2.03
CA HIS A 73 10.64 -20.48 -1.91
C HIS A 73 10.09 -21.69 -1.14
N CYS A 74 9.43 -21.47 0.00
CA CYS A 74 8.81 -22.54 0.78
C CYS A 74 7.65 -23.23 0.05
N SER A 75 6.98 -22.56 -0.88
CA SER A 75 5.87 -23.11 -1.67
C SER A 75 6.32 -23.72 -3.00
N PHE A 76 7.61 -24.05 -3.14
CA PHE A 76 8.21 -24.64 -4.34
C PHE A 76 7.94 -23.81 -5.61
N GLY A 77 7.99 -22.49 -5.49
CA GLY A 77 7.83 -21.56 -6.61
C GLY A 77 6.38 -21.19 -6.95
N GLN A 78 5.39 -21.67 -6.21
CA GLN A 78 3.99 -21.25 -6.38
C GLN A 78 3.84 -19.77 -6.02
N GLN A 79 3.13 -18.98 -6.83
CA GLN A 79 2.93 -17.53 -6.59
C GLN A 79 1.47 -17.14 -6.43
N ASP A 80 0.56 -18.05 -6.77
CA ASP A 80 -0.88 -17.84 -6.76
C ASP A 80 -1.41 -17.74 -5.32
N GLY A 81 -1.96 -16.57 -4.97
CA GLY A 81 -2.56 -16.24 -3.67
C GLY A 81 -3.62 -17.23 -3.20
N ARG A 82 -4.33 -17.90 -4.12
CA ARG A 82 -5.44 -18.82 -3.78
C ARG A 82 -4.95 -20.09 -3.09
N ASN A 83 -3.78 -20.59 -3.50
CA ASN A 83 -3.21 -21.84 -2.96
C ASN A 83 -2.63 -21.65 -1.56
N TYR A 84 -2.31 -20.41 -1.17
CA TYR A 84 -1.81 -20.10 0.17
C TYR A 84 -2.88 -20.20 1.26
N ARG A 85 -4.16 -20.00 0.93
CA ARG A 85 -5.27 -20.04 1.91
C ARG A 85 -5.65 -21.46 2.31
N ASN A 86 -5.42 -22.44 1.44
CA ASN A 86 -5.72 -23.86 1.69
C ASN A 86 -4.51 -24.67 2.19
N ASN A 87 -3.29 -24.14 2.05
CA ASN A 87 -2.10 -24.82 2.53
C ASN A 87 -1.89 -24.53 4.03
N GLY A 88 -2.52 -25.32 4.89
CA GLY A 88 -2.33 -25.31 6.35
C GLY A 88 -0.91 -25.65 6.84
N ASN A 89 0.08 -25.69 5.94
CA ASN A 89 1.48 -26.03 6.18
C ASN A 89 2.44 -24.85 5.95
N LEU A 90 1.96 -23.60 5.87
CA LEU A 90 2.88 -22.48 6.00
C LEU A 90 3.40 -22.43 7.45
N PRO A 91 4.72 -22.44 7.67
CA PRO A 91 5.25 -22.44 9.04
C PRO A 91 4.75 -21.20 9.79
N ASN A 92 4.23 -21.41 11.00
CA ASN A 92 3.64 -20.37 11.86
C ASN A 92 4.52 -19.12 12.01
N PHE A 93 5.85 -19.28 11.89
CA PHE A 93 6.82 -18.19 11.89
C PHE A 93 6.61 -17.19 10.74
N ILE A 94 6.31 -17.68 9.53
CA ILE A 94 5.99 -16.82 8.36
C ILE A 94 4.71 -16.04 8.59
N GLN A 95 3.69 -16.69 9.16
CA GLN A 95 2.40 -16.07 9.44
C GLN A 95 2.54 -14.97 10.51
N LEU A 96 3.33 -15.21 11.56
CA LEU A 96 3.69 -14.22 12.58
C LEU A 96 4.51 -13.06 11.99
N GLN A 97 5.47 -13.34 11.11
CA GLN A 97 6.30 -12.29 10.50
C GLN A 97 5.51 -11.41 9.50
N LEU A 98 4.58 -12.01 8.77
CA LEU A 98 3.58 -11.30 7.96
C LEU A 98 2.65 -10.47 8.85
N LEU A 99 2.21 -11.01 9.99
CA LEU A 99 1.36 -10.28 10.93
C LEU A 99 2.09 -9.05 11.48
N VAL A 100 3.37 -9.19 11.86
CA VAL A 100 4.21 -8.10 12.35
C VAL A 100 4.44 -7.03 11.26
N THR A 101 4.74 -7.42 10.02
CA THR A 101 4.90 -6.44 8.93
C THR A 101 3.58 -5.81 8.53
N LEU A 102 2.47 -6.54 8.58
CA LEU A 102 1.12 -5.99 8.43
C LEU A 102 0.78 -5.05 9.57
N PHE A 103 1.16 -5.32 10.82
CA PHE A 103 0.98 -4.40 11.95
C PHE A 103 1.79 -3.11 11.77
N CYS A 104 3.04 -3.21 11.31
CA CYS A 104 3.85 -2.04 10.94
C CYS A 104 3.25 -1.25 9.76
N LEU A 105 2.58 -1.93 8.82
CA LEU A 105 1.94 -1.31 7.65
C LEU A 105 0.55 -0.71 7.96
N CYS A 106 -0.19 -1.32 8.89
CA CYS A 106 -1.56 -0.96 9.24
C CYS A 106 -1.64 0.29 10.10
N GLY A 107 -0.52 0.72 10.70
CA GLY A 107 -0.51 1.99 11.40
C GLY A 107 -1.43 1.95 12.63
N LEU A 108 -1.27 0.97 13.54
CA LEU A 108 -1.99 1.04 14.81
C LEU A 108 -1.59 2.33 15.53
N ILE A 109 -2.61 3.16 15.80
CA ILE A 109 -2.85 4.34 16.66
C ILE A 109 -1.69 5.34 16.91
N PHE A 110 -0.43 4.94 16.81
CA PHE A 110 0.77 5.78 16.85
C PHE A 110 1.85 5.41 15.81
N SER A 111 1.60 4.47 14.89
CA SER A 111 2.60 4.12 13.86
C SER A 111 2.35 4.86 12.54
N ARG A 112 3.37 5.63 12.14
CA ARG A 112 3.86 6.21 10.86
C ARG A 112 2.96 6.24 9.60
N GLY A 113 1.99 5.34 9.45
CA GLY A 113 0.98 5.29 8.39
C GLY A 113 -0.28 6.11 8.68
N ALA A 114 -0.84 6.03 9.90
CA ALA A 114 -2.03 6.80 10.28
C ALA A 114 -1.71 8.30 10.31
N VAL A 115 -0.71 8.69 11.10
CA VAL A 115 -0.27 10.08 11.30
C VAL A 115 0.06 10.82 9.98
N ARG A 116 0.55 10.12 8.95
CA ARG A 116 0.87 10.78 7.66
C ARG A 116 -0.28 10.80 6.68
N LYS A 117 -1.06 9.72 6.57
CA LYS A 117 -2.23 9.70 5.68
C LYS A 117 -3.27 10.71 6.13
N ASP A 118 -3.51 10.78 7.42
CA ASP A 118 -4.54 11.65 8.01
C ASP A 118 -4.12 13.12 7.87
N PHE A 119 -2.85 13.46 8.14
CA PHE A 119 -2.32 14.81 7.93
C PHE A 119 -2.39 15.28 6.47
N ILE A 120 -2.15 14.38 5.51
CA ILE A 120 -2.20 14.72 4.08
C ILE A 120 -3.66 14.85 3.61
N LEU A 121 -4.58 14.05 4.15
CA LEU A 121 -6.02 14.21 3.94
C LEU A 121 -6.51 15.56 4.46
N GLU A 122 -6.12 15.95 5.67
CA GLU A 122 -6.48 17.25 6.25
C GLU A 122 -6.01 18.42 5.38
N ILE A 123 -4.75 18.42 4.94
CA ILE A 123 -4.21 19.48 4.06
C ILE A 123 -4.92 19.49 2.69
N PHE A 124 -5.31 18.32 2.18
CA PHE A 124 -6.08 18.23 0.94
C PHE A 124 -7.45 18.90 1.07
N PHE A 125 -8.13 18.74 2.21
CA PHE A 125 -9.43 19.39 2.48
C PHE A 125 -9.30 20.90 2.69
N ILE A 126 -8.21 21.37 3.32
CA ILE A 126 -7.99 22.80 3.57
C ILE A 126 -7.73 23.58 2.27
N ASN A 127 -7.03 22.99 1.30
CA ASN A 127 -6.56 23.72 0.11
C ASN A 127 -7.57 23.85 -1.05
N ASN A 128 -8.85 23.52 -0.86
CA ASN A 128 -9.92 23.75 -1.88
C ASN A 128 -9.61 23.16 -3.29
N HIS A 129 -8.63 22.27 -3.41
CA HIS A 129 -8.23 21.69 -4.68
C HIS A 129 -9.25 20.62 -5.10
N ILE A 130 -10.27 21.06 -5.85
CA ILE A 130 -11.19 20.28 -6.66
C ILE A 130 -11.78 19.07 -5.92
N ILE A 131 -12.99 19.24 -5.40
CA ILE A 131 -13.82 18.23 -4.72
C ILE A 131 -13.81 16.85 -5.45
N ILE A 132 -13.75 16.85 -6.79
CA ILE A 132 -13.68 15.64 -7.63
C ILE A 132 -12.42 14.81 -7.33
N PHE A 133 -11.26 15.45 -7.17
CA PHE A 133 -10.00 14.75 -6.85
C PHE A 133 -10.02 14.19 -5.43
N GLY A 134 -10.67 14.87 -4.49
CA GLY A 134 -10.90 14.37 -3.13
C GLY A 134 -11.79 13.12 -3.12
N LEU A 135 -12.87 13.11 -3.93
CA LEU A 135 -13.76 11.95 -4.05
C LEU A 135 -13.05 10.71 -4.63
N ILE A 136 -12.26 10.88 -5.70
CA ILE A 136 -11.49 9.78 -6.30
C ILE A 136 -10.46 9.23 -5.30
N PHE A 137 -9.83 10.10 -4.51
CA PHE A 137 -8.92 9.69 -3.46
C PHE A 137 -9.65 8.88 -2.36
N PHE A 138 -10.85 9.30 -1.96
CA PHE A 138 -11.64 8.57 -0.95
C PHE A 138 -12.08 7.19 -1.43
N ILE A 139 -12.58 7.09 -2.67
CA ILE A 139 -12.91 5.81 -3.32
C ILE A 139 -11.67 4.91 -3.38
N SER A 140 -10.51 5.48 -3.71
CA SER A 140 -9.23 4.77 -3.68
C SER A 140 -8.88 4.24 -2.29
N VAL A 141 -9.11 5.01 -1.23
CA VAL A 141 -8.91 4.54 0.15
C VAL A 141 -9.88 3.40 0.49
N TYR A 142 -11.14 3.48 0.06
CA TYR A 142 -12.10 2.39 0.26
C TYR A 142 -11.69 1.09 -0.46
N LEU A 143 -11.19 1.20 -1.70
CA LEU A 143 -10.63 0.07 -2.44
C LEU A 143 -9.45 -0.60 -1.70
N THR A 144 -8.75 0.12 -0.80
CA THR A 144 -7.74 -0.50 0.09
C THR A 144 -8.35 -1.58 0.97
N PHE A 145 -9.52 -1.32 1.54
CA PHE A 145 -10.18 -2.25 2.45
C PHE A 145 -10.68 -3.47 1.69
N GLY A 146 -11.20 -3.29 0.48
CA GLY A 146 -11.66 -4.38 -0.39
C GLY A 146 -10.56 -5.40 -0.69
N TYR A 147 -9.36 -4.98 -1.11
CA TYR A 147 -8.29 -5.95 -1.40
C TYR A 147 -7.74 -6.62 -0.14
N ARG A 148 -7.79 -5.96 1.03
CA ARG A 148 -7.31 -6.51 2.30
C ARG A 148 -8.19 -7.62 2.84
N TYR A 149 -9.45 -7.68 2.44
CA TYR A 149 -10.35 -8.76 2.80
C TYR A 149 -10.16 -10.01 1.91
N ARG A 150 -9.65 -9.83 0.69
CA ARG A 150 -9.40 -10.93 -0.27
C ARG A 150 -8.15 -11.75 0.09
N LEU A 151 -7.12 -11.09 0.64
CA LEU A 151 -5.78 -11.64 0.89
C LEU A 151 -5.63 -12.00 2.36
#